data_AF-A0A822JDM2-F1
#
_entry.id   AF-A0A822JDM2-F1
#
_cell.length_a   1.000
_cell.length_b   1.000
_cell.length_c   1.000
_cell.angle_alpha   90.00
_cell.angle_beta   90.00
_cell.angle_gamma   90.00
#
_symmetry.space_group_name_H-M   'P 1'
#
loop_
_entity.id
_entity.type
_entity.pdbx_description
1 polymer ?
#
loop_
_entity_poly.entity_id
_entity_poly.type
_entity_poly.pdbx_seq_one_letter_code
_entity_poly.pdbx_strand_id
1 'polypeptide(L)'
;MRGNNTVTGFLIIILAIFTAGCTSYIGDSSYKMNFFVNETFEPLEGKVYNNDNFLGFATNGSFVTSIEKLRPGIISINGTYNNQAFDFVFEFSKESFNYSGMDFSLHTNDLNKAIFNASVIDIEKIRREIFDNINEERKASGTNTLKWNSKIAQVAMNYSKTLSIEGFAHSDLEGRSVGDRLRENKIFYTIVAEDLYMIEGLSDEGNMSQTIVNGWMKSPGHRSPIVDRDRLFSDGGAGVYCEQKNCYAVMVFAGLEHDQNMKLDQGYMTFIYLYDPSYPFDFDVPVSIDIISTEYIDVYLVSGREQYDTFLKNNYVNSILESKQTKTLRHKVTARKGEGIIIQSTMGRADVDVHLRYS
;
A
#
# COMPACT_ATOMS: atom_id res chain seq x y z
N MET A 1 15.69 -27.79 10.13
CA MET A 1 16.85 -26.89 9.98
C MET A 1 16.47 -25.59 10.69
N ARG A 2 17.30 -25.13 11.62
CA ARG A 2 16.99 -24.00 12.53
C ARG A 2 16.87 -22.71 11.72
N GLY A 3 15.74 -22.02 11.88
CA GLY A 3 15.50 -20.71 11.31
C GLY A 3 16.45 -19.69 11.91
N ASN A 4 17.21 -19.03 11.04
CA ASN A 4 17.92 -17.80 11.38
C ASN A 4 16.87 -16.69 11.46
N ASN A 5 16.44 -16.37 12.68
CA ASN A 5 15.81 -15.08 12.96
C ASN A 5 16.94 -14.04 12.99
N THR A 6 17.38 -13.59 11.81
CA THR A 6 18.15 -12.35 11.71
C THR A 6 17.20 -11.21 11.99
N VAL A 7 17.10 -10.84 13.27
CA VAL A 7 16.63 -9.51 13.65
C VAL A 7 17.69 -8.56 13.10
N THR A 8 17.40 -7.93 11.97
CA THR A 8 18.15 -6.77 11.47
C THR A 8 17.88 -5.61 12.43
N GLY A 9 18.51 -5.67 13.60
CA GLY A 9 18.59 -4.55 14.52
C GLY A 9 19.42 -3.45 13.86
N PHE A 10 18.88 -2.23 13.82
CA PHE A 10 19.68 -1.05 13.49
C PHE A 10 20.86 -0.99 14.48
N LEU A 11 22.07 -1.23 13.99
CA LEU A 11 23.29 -1.10 14.78
C LEU A 11 23.60 0.40 14.92
N ILE A 12 23.01 1.06 15.91
CA ILE A 12 23.37 2.42 16.28
C ILE A 12 24.58 2.31 17.21
N ILE A 13 25.78 2.56 16.69
CA ILE A 13 26.99 2.66 17.51
C ILE A 13 27.00 4.03 18.17
N ILE A 14 26.76 4.06 19.48
CA ILE A 14 26.78 5.29 20.28
C ILE A 14 28.13 5.43 20.99
N LEU A 15 28.69 6.64 21.00
CA LEU A 15 29.91 6.94 21.75
C LEU A 15 29.58 7.05 23.24
N ALA A 16 30.32 6.32 24.07
CA ALA A 16 30.26 6.46 25.52
C ALA A 16 30.97 7.73 25.99
N ILE A 17 30.57 8.27 27.15
CA ILE A 17 31.14 9.48 27.74
C ILE A 17 31.94 9.10 28.99
N PHE A 18 33.12 9.72 29.14
CA PHE A 18 34.02 9.43 30.24
C PHE A 18 33.58 10.12 31.53
N THR A 19 33.42 9.35 32.61
CA THR A 19 33.34 9.91 33.97
C THR A 19 34.73 10.08 34.53
N ALA A 20 35.18 11.31 34.69
CA ALA A 20 36.43 11.62 35.38
C ALA A 20 36.25 11.46 36.90
N GLY A 21 36.66 10.31 37.43
CA GLY A 21 36.97 10.14 38.85
C GLY A 21 38.46 9.90 39.00
N CYS A 22 39.23 10.92 39.35
CA CYS A 22 40.61 10.73 39.81
C CYS A 22 40.57 9.98 41.15
N THR A 23 40.78 8.66 41.14
CA THR A 23 41.09 7.93 42.37
C THR A 23 42.34 7.08 42.17
N SER A 24 43.29 7.29 43.08
CA SER A 24 44.51 6.51 43.23
C SER A 24 44.17 5.03 43.42
N TYR A 25 44.84 4.19 42.64
CA TYR A 25 44.80 2.73 42.64
C TYR A 25 44.98 2.16 44.05
N ILE A 26 43.89 1.87 44.76
CA ILE A 26 43.88 1.04 45.97
C ILE A 26 42.59 0.19 45.97
N GLY A 27 42.74 -1.09 45.65
CA GLY A 27 41.94 -2.16 46.26
C GLY A 27 40.73 -2.72 45.50
N ASP A 28 39.93 -1.92 44.79
CA ASP A 28 38.73 -2.45 44.14
C ASP A 28 38.93 -2.62 42.64
N SER A 29 39.04 -3.88 42.19
CA SER A 29 39.07 -4.30 40.77
C SER A 29 37.71 -4.13 40.07
N SER A 30 36.83 -3.28 40.61
CA SER A 30 35.47 -3.05 40.12
C SER A 30 35.44 -1.97 39.04
N TYR A 31 34.51 -2.13 38.10
CA TYR A 31 34.23 -1.21 37.00
C TYR A 31 32.75 -0.88 37.01
N LYS A 32 32.41 0.40 37.16
CA LYS A 32 31.04 0.87 37.21
C LYS A 32 30.57 1.36 35.84
N MET A 33 29.43 0.87 35.38
CA MET A 33 28.78 1.28 34.15
C MET A 33 27.43 1.93 34.49
N ASN A 34 27.21 3.16 34.04
CA ASN A 34 25.90 3.81 34.16
C ASN A 34 25.22 3.87 32.79
N PHE A 35 23.91 3.61 32.74
CA PHE A 35 23.10 3.62 31.54
C PHE A 35 21.90 4.55 31.76
N PHE A 36 21.77 5.58 30.93
CA PHE A 36 20.70 6.57 31.09
C PHE A 36 20.34 7.30 29.78
N VAL A 37 19.18 7.93 29.78
CA VAL A 37 18.76 8.83 28.70
C VAL A 37 19.41 10.20 28.90
N ASN A 38 20.16 10.68 27.91
CA ASN A 38 21.02 11.85 28.05
C ASN A 38 20.26 13.13 28.45
N GLU A 39 19.07 13.35 27.88
CA GLU A 39 18.30 14.57 28.13
C GLU A 39 17.53 14.57 29.46
N THR A 40 17.07 13.40 29.93
CA THR A 40 16.20 13.29 31.12
C THR A 40 16.92 12.71 32.34
N PHE A 41 18.11 12.12 32.15
CA PHE A 41 18.83 11.31 33.13
C PHE A 41 18.04 10.12 33.66
N GLU A 42 17.00 9.69 32.95
CA GLU A 42 16.24 8.51 33.33
C GLU A 42 17.12 7.25 33.21
N PRO A 43 17.15 6.39 34.24
CA PRO A 43 17.96 5.19 34.22
C PRO A 43 17.43 4.17 33.22
N LEU A 44 18.34 3.46 32.56
CA LEU A 44 18.02 2.35 31.68
C LEU A 44 18.31 1.02 32.38
N GLU A 45 17.26 0.22 32.53
CA GLU A 45 17.32 -1.11 33.14
C GLU A 45 17.50 -2.17 32.06
N GLY A 46 18.35 -3.17 32.30
CA GLY A 46 18.52 -4.24 31.32
C GLY A 46 19.69 -5.17 31.56
N LYS A 47 19.75 -6.23 30.76
CA LYS A 47 20.88 -7.16 30.69
C LYS A 47 22.06 -6.48 30.00
N VAL A 48 23.22 -6.53 30.63
CA VAL A 48 24.47 -5.94 30.10
C VAL A 48 25.36 -7.05 29.56
N TYR A 49 25.91 -6.83 28.38
CA TYR A 49 26.82 -7.74 27.70
C TYR A 49 28.11 -7.03 27.31
N ASN A 50 29.20 -7.80 27.20
CA ASN A 50 30.44 -7.35 26.57
C ASN A 50 30.87 -8.37 25.51
N ASN A 51 30.91 -7.93 24.25
CA ASN A 51 31.16 -8.80 23.10
C ASN A 51 30.29 -10.06 23.14
N ASP A 52 28.97 -9.86 23.29
CA ASP A 52 27.93 -10.90 23.44
C ASP A 52 28.03 -11.79 24.70
N ASN A 53 29.03 -11.58 25.56
CA ASN A 53 29.13 -12.29 26.85
C ASN A 53 28.28 -11.58 27.90
N PHE A 54 27.31 -12.29 28.47
CA PHE A 54 26.45 -11.77 29.53
C PHE A 54 27.28 -11.44 30.78
N LEU A 55 27.18 -10.20 31.25
CA LEU A 55 27.88 -9.73 32.45
C LEU A 55 26.97 -9.67 33.68
N GLY A 56 25.72 -9.24 33.49
CA GLY A 56 24.77 -9.06 34.59
C GLY A 56 23.60 -8.15 34.21
N PHE A 57 22.95 -7.57 35.21
CA PHE A 57 21.78 -6.72 35.02
C PHE A 57 22.05 -5.32 35.60
N ALA A 58 21.80 -4.28 34.82
CA ALA A 58 21.80 -2.89 35.28
C ALA A 58 20.51 -2.62 36.06
N THR A 59 20.67 -2.18 37.30
CA THR A 59 19.56 -1.80 38.20
C THR A 59 19.67 -0.33 38.59
N ASN A 60 18.58 0.42 38.49
CA ASN A 60 18.57 1.87 38.61
C ASN A 60 19.63 2.54 37.73
N GLY A 61 19.76 2.06 36.49
CA GLY A 61 20.71 2.55 35.50
C GLY A 61 22.18 2.26 35.83
N SER A 62 22.49 1.41 36.82
CA SER A 62 23.86 1.14 37.23
C SER A 62 24.15 -0.37 37.22
N PHE A 63 25.32 -0.73 36.71
CA PHE A 63 25.89 -2.07 36.76
C PHE A 63 27.35 -2.02 37.22
N VAL A 64 27.77 -2.96 38.07
CA VAL A 64 29.16 -3.05 38.55
C VAL A 64 29.68 -4.45 38.29
N THR A 65 30.87 -4.55 37.69
CA THR A 65 31.54 -5.83 37.40
C THR A 65 33.04 -5.74 37.71
N SER A 66 33.77 -6.84 37.63
CA SER A 66 35.23 -6.85 37.76
C SER A 66 35.90 -6.55 36.41
N ILE A 67 36.95 -5.73 36.40
CA ILE A 67 37.76 -5.40 35.20
C ILE A 67 38.20 -6.66 34.44
N GLU A 68 38.51 -7.76 35.14
CA GLU A 68 38.97 -9.01 34.55
C GLU A 68 37.97 -9.67 33.58
N LYS A 69 36.67 -9.35 33.73
CA LYS A 69 35.59 -9.84 32.87
C LYS A 69 35.41 -9.01 31.60
N LEU A 70 36.05 -7.85 31.51
CA LEU A 70 35.87 -6.91 30.40
C LEU A 70 36.93 -7.10 29.32
N ARG A 71 36.54 -6.89 28.08
CA ARG A 71 37.39 -6.90 26.88
C ARG A 71 37.01 -5.71 26.01
N PRO A 72 37.97 -5.06 25.34
CA PRO A 72 37.67 -4.06 24.32
C PRO A 72 36.72 -4.62 23.24
N GLY A 73 35.89 -3.78 22.67
CA GLY A 73 34.89 -4.13 21.67
C GLY A 73 33.58 -3.39 21.92
N ILE A 74 32.51 -4.12 22.22
CA ILE A 74 31.16 -3.57 22.37
C ILE A 74 30.63 -3.86 23.79
N ILE A 75 29.99 -2.86 24.39
CA ILE A 75 29.05 -3.04 25.50
C ILE A 75 27.65 -2.93 24.93
N SER A 76 26.76 -3.88 25.26
CA SER A 76 25.34 -3.76 24.92
C SER A 76 24.44 -3.82 26.14
N ILE A 77 23.31 -3.15 26.05
CA ILE A 77 22.24 -3.20 27.05
C ILE A 77 20.93 -3.57 26.35
N ASN A 78 20.35 -4.70 26.79
CA ASN A 78 19.05 -5.19 26.33
C ASN A 78 18.05 -5.07 27.48
N GLY A 79 17.03 -4.23 27.28
CA GLY A 79 16.08 -3.90 28.32
C GLY A 79 14.69 -3.64 27.79
N THR A 80 13.85 -3.08 28.65
CA THR A 80 12.51 -2.63 28.27
C THR A 80 12.31 -1.20 28.72
N TYR A 81 11.76 -0.37 27.86
CA TYR A 81 11.36 0.99 28.19
C TYR A 81 9.92 1.18 27.71
N ASN A 82 9.02 1.64 28.59
CA ASN A 82 7.57 1.69 28.31
C ASN A 82 6.97 0.39 27.76
N ASN A 83 7.35 -0.77 28.33
CA ASN A 83 6.95 -2.12 27.91
C ASN A 83 7.37 -2.54 26.49
N GLN A 84 8.26 -1.78 25.85
CA GLN A 84 8.83 -2.10 24.55
C GLN A 84 10.30 -2.48 24.74
N ALA A 85 10.73 -3.56 24.09
CA ALA A 85 12.12 -4.01 24.16
C ALA A 85 13.02 -3.02 23.41
N PHE A 86 14.21 -2.78 23.96
CA PHE A 86 15.28 -2.06 23.27
C PHE A 86 16.58 -2.88 23.34
N ASP A 87 17.47 -2.62 22.39
CA ASP A 87 18.83 -3.15 22.38
C ASP A 87 19.76 -2.03 21.87
N PHE A 88 20.70 -1.61 22.71
CA PHE A 88 21.65 -0.55 22.38
C PHE A 88 23.08 -1.06 22.53
N VAL A 89 23.94 -0.63 21.62
CA VAL A 89 25.36 -0.99 21.57
C VAL A 89 26.23 0.25 21.66
N PHE A 90 27.32 0.12 22.41
CA PHE A 90 28.28 1.19 22.67
C PHE A 90 29.68 0.68 22.39
N GLU A 91 30.50 1.54 21.80
CA GLU A 91 31.93 1.24 21.65
C GLU A 91 32.62 1.25 23.01
N PHE A 92 33.45 0.24 23.26
CA PHE A 92 34.23 0.09 24.48
C PHE A 92 35.70 -0.13 24.11
N SER A 93 36.43 0.98 24.00
CA SER A 93 37.82 0.97 23.53
C SER A 93 38.79 0.49 24.61
N LYS A 94 40.06 0.29 24.23
CA LYS A 94 41.13 0.00 25.20
C LYS A 94 41.34 1.15 26.20
N GLU A 95 41.04 2.38 25.81
CA GLU A 95 41.23 3.57 26.65
C GLU A 95 40.20 3.62 27.78
N SER A 96 39.05 2.97 27.62
CA SER A 96 38.01 2.85 28.65
C SER A 96 38.52 2.21 29.95
N PHE A 97 39.59 1.41 29.89
CA PHE A 97 40.24 0.78 31.06
C PHE A 97 41.11 1.74 31.89
N ASN A 98 41.36 2.96 31.41
CA ASN A 98 42.07 3.99 32.17
C ASN A 98 41.18 4.63 33.26
N TYR A 99 39.90 4.29 33.29
CA TYR A 99 38.89 4.84 34.20
C TYR A 99 38.33 3.73 35.10
N SER A 100 37.80 4.09 36.26
CA SER A 100 37.10 3.16 37.18
C SER A 100 35.64 2.91 36.79
N GLY A 101 35.14 3.61 35.77
CA GLY A 101 33.80 3.47 35.25
C GLY A 101 33.54 4.34 34.03
N MET A 102 32.36 4.16 33.45
CA MET A 102 31.94 4.83 32.22
C MET A 102 30.44 5.04 32.18
N ASP A 103 30.03 6.16 31.57
CA ASP A 103 28.65 6.50 31.32
C ASP A 103 28.29 6.16 29.87
N PHE A 104 27.23 5.39 29.73
CA PHE A 104 26.62 4.99 28.46
C PHE A 104 25.28 5.69 28.36
N SER A 105 25.24 6.82 27.66
CA SER A 105 24.02 7.58 27.45
C SER A 105 23.53 7.45 26.02
N LEU A 106 22.22 7.54 25.85
CA LEU A 106 21.58 7.59 24.53
C LEU A 106 20.63 8.77 24.44
N HIS A 107 20.42 9.27 23.23
CA HIS A 107 19.47 10.34 22.99
C HIS A 107 18.03 9.79 23.04
N THR A 108 17.12 10.61 23.58
CA THR A 108 15.69 10.30 23.64
C THR A 108 15.11 9.92 22.27
N ASN A 109 15.60 10.55 21.20
CA ASN A 109 15.20 10.22 19.83
C ASN A 109 15.58 8.79 19.44
N ASP A 110 16.80 8.34 19.76
CA ASP A 110 17.24 6.97 19.45
C ASP A 110 16.46 5.93 20.27
N LEU A 111 16.14 6.28 21.52
CA LEU A 111 15.23 5.49 22.36
C LEU A 111 13.87 5.31 21.70
N ASN A 112 13.22 6.42 21.35
CA ASN A 112 11.88 6.45 20.76
C ASN A 112 11.82 5.64 19.46
N LYS A 113 12.86 5.75 18.62
CA LYS A 113 12.99 4.95 17.39
C LYS A 113 13.12 3.45 17.69
N ALA A 114 13.92 3.09 18.70
CA ALA A 114 14.12 1.70 19.08
C ALA A 114 12.84 1.07 19.64
N ILE A 115 12.06 1.82 20.42
CA ILE A 115 10.83 1.34 21.06
C ILE A 115 9.55 1.58 20.26
N PHE A 116 9.66 2.13 19.03
CA PHE A 116 8.48 2.45 18.22
C PHE A 116 7.62 1.21 18.00
N ASN A 117 6.34 1.34 18.34
CA ASN A 117 5.34 0.28 18.21
C ASN A 117 4.41 0.59 17.03
N ALA A 118 4.57 -0.10 15.90
CA ALA A 118 3.73 0.12 14.73
C ALA A 118 2.25 -0.21 14.95
N SER A 119 1.87 -0.88 16.05
CA SER A 119 0.47 -1.13 16.38
C SER A 119 -0.30 0.16 16.69
N VAL A 120 0.38 1.28 16.90
CA VAL A 120 -0.26 2.59 17.12
C VAL A 120 -0.63 3.29 15.81
N ILE A 121 -0.18 2.77 14.66
CA ILE A 121 -0.45 3.36 13.35
C ILE A 121 -1.94 3.20 13.02
N ASP A 122 -2.59 4.30 12.67
CA ASP A 122 -3.95 4.29 12.14
C ASP A 122 -3.95 3.85 10.68
N ILE A 123 -4.07 2.54 10.47
CA ILE A 123 -4.04 1.92 9.14
C ILE A 123 -5.15 2.45 8.23
N GLU A 124 -6.35 2.72 8.74
CA GLU A 124 -7.46 3.20 7.92
C GLU A 124 -7.21 4.62 7.44
N LYS A 125 -6.68 5.49 8.32
CA LYS A 125 -6.24 6.83 7.95
C LYS A 125 -5.17 6.78 6.86
N ILE A 126 -4.11 5.99 7.04
CA ILE A 126 -3.02 5.89 6.05
C ILE A 126 -3.53 5.42 4.69
N ARG A 127 -4.41 4.41 4.65
CA ARG A 127 -4.98 3.92 3.38
C ARG A 127 -5.75 5.01 2.64
N ARG A 128 -6.51 5.85 3.36
CA ARG A 128 -7.23 6.98 2.78
C ARG A 128 -6.27 8.06 2.29
N GLU A 129 -5.28 8.43 3.10
CA GLU A 129 -4.28 9.43 2.71
C GLU A 129 -3.46 9.02 1.48
N ILE A 130 -3.07 7.74 1.36
CA ILE A 130 -2.40 7.22 0.15
C ILE A 130 -3.28 7.48 -1.09
N PHE A 131 -4.57 7.15 -1.00
CA PHE A 131 -5.51 7.32 -2.10
C PHE A 131 -5.72 8.80 -2.45
N ASP A 132 -5.85 9.66 -1.43
CA ASP A 132 -6.02 11.10 -1.61
C ASP A 132 -4.76 11.72 -2.24
N ASN A 133 -3.56 11.35 -1.78
CA ASN A 133 -2.29 11.80 -2.36
C ASN A 133 -2.14 11.37 -3.82
N ILE A 134 -2.53 10.14 -4.18
CA ILE A 134 -2.59 9.70 -5.58
C ILE A 134 -3.53 10.58 -6.41
N ASN A 135 -4.69 10.95 -5.86
CA ASN A 135 -5.62 11.83 -6.54
C ASN A 135 -5.08 13.25 -6.69
N GLU A 136 -4.27 13.74 -5.77
CA GLU A 136 -3.54 15.00 -5.95
C GLU A 136 -2.51 14.92 -7.09
N GLU A 137 -1.76 13.82 -7.19
CA GLU A 137 -0.83 13.59 -8.32
C GLU A 137 -1.57 13.51 -9.68
N ARG A 138 -2.76 12.90 -9.71
CA ARG A 138 -3.63 12.84 -10.89
C ARG A 138 -4.12 14.22 -11.30
N LYS A 139 -4.63 15.02 -10.35
CA LYS A 139 -5.03 16.41 -10.59
C LYS A 139 -3.87 17.24 -11.13
N ALA A 140 -2.70 17.13 -10.51
CA ALA A 140 -1.48 17.82 -10.97
C ALA A 140 -1.07 17.41 -12.39
N SER A 141 -1.37 16.17 -12.78
CA SER A 141 -1.10 15.63 -14.12
C SER A 141 -2.21 15.89 -15.15
N GLY A 142 -3.33 16.51 -14.75
CA GLY A 142 -4.47 16.79 -15.63
C GLY A 142 -5.32 15.56 -15.99
N THR A 143 -5.30 14.52 -15.14
CA THR A 143 -6.13 13.32 -15.29
C THR A 143 -7.22 13.25 -14.23
N ASN A 144 -8.29 12.52 -14.53
CA ASN A 144 -9.46 12.44 -13.64
C ASN A 144 -9.10 11.71 -12.35
N THR A 145 -9.60 12.19 -11.21
CA THR A 145 -9.44 11.50 -9.93
C THR A 145 -10.14 10.15 -9.94
N LEU A 146 -9.56 9.17 -9.25
CA LEU A 146 -10.15 7.86 -9.01
C LEU A 146 -11.29 7.95 -7.99
N LYS A 147 -12.27 7.07 -8.15
CA LYS A 147 -13.33 6.82 -7.16
C LYS A 147 -12.87 5.73 -6.19
N TRP A 148 -13.03 5.97 -4.88
CA TRP A 148 -12.70 4.97 -3.88
C TRP A 148 -13.64 3.76 -4.00
N ASN A 149 -13.07 2.58 -4.22
CA ASN A 149 -13.80 1.33 -4.29
C ASN A 149 -13.44 0.44 -3.10
N SER A 150 -14.40 0.27 -2.18
CA SER A 150 -14.19 -0.48 -0.94
C SER A 150 -13.91 -1.97 -1.17
N LYS A 151 -14.49 -2.59 -2.21
CA LYS A 151 -14.23 -3.99 -2.55
C LYS A 151 -12.79 -4.17 -3.04
N ILE A 152 -12.33 -3.30 -3.94
CA ILE A 152 -10.94 -3.29 -4.42
C ILE A 152 -9.96 -3.03 -3.26
N ALA A 153 -10.28 -2.07 -2.40
CA ALA A 153 -9.45 -1.77 -1.24
C ALA A 153 -9.35 -2.93 -0.24
N GLN A 154 -10.42 -3.71 -0.07
CA GLN A 154 -10.38 -4.92 0.75
C GLN A 154 -9.46 -5.99 0.15
N VAL A 155 -9.48 -6.16 -1.17
CA VAL A 155 -8.53 -7.04 -1.88
C VAL A 155 -7.10 -6.57 -1.68
N ALA A 156 -6.83 -5.27 -1.86
CA ALA A 156 -5.52 -4.68 -1.63
C ALA A 156 -5.04 -4.88 -0.17
N MET A 157 -5.93 -4.75 0.81
CA MET A 157 -5.64 -4.96 2.24
C MET A 157 -5.30 -6.43 2.56
N ASN A 158 -6.03 -7.37 1.96
CA ASN A 158 -5.72 -8.79 2.13
C ASN A 158 -4.36 -9.11 1.49
N TYR A 159 -4.06 -8.49 0.34
CA TYR A 159 -2.80 -8.72 -0.34
C TYR A 159 -1.61 -8.09 0.39
N SER A 160 -1.75 -6.90 0.98
CA SER A 160 -0.67 -6.30 1.79
C SER A 160 -0.25 -7.20 2.96
N LYS A 161 -1.21 -7.89 3.59
CA LYS A 161 -0.92 -8.93 4.59
C LYS A 161 -0.21 -10.14 3.97
N THR A 162 -0.64 -10.57 2.79
CA THR A 162 0.00 -11.68 2.07
C THR A 162 1.47 -11.40 1.79
N LEU A 163 1.81 -10.17 1.36
CA LEU A 163 3.21 -9.74 1.14
C LEU A 163 4.09 -9.90 2.38
N SER A 164 3.54 -9.71 3.58
CA SER A 164 4.30 -9.88 4.83
C SER A 164 4.63 -11.33 5.16
N ILE A 165 3.85 -12.28 4.64
CA ILE A 165 3.95 -13.71 4.94
C ILE A 165 4.70 -14.45 3.84
N GLU A 166 4.38 -14.14 2.59
CA GLU A 166 4.81 -14.90 1.40
C GLU A 166 5.99 -14.24 0.67
N GLY A 167 6.25 -12.96 0.94
CA GLY A 167 7.29 -12.17 0.30
C GLY A 167 6.74 -11.08 -0.62
N PHE A 168 7.63 -10.16 -1.00
CA PHE A 168 7.26 -8.95 -1.72
C PHE A 168 7.23 -9.15 -3.25
N ALA A 169 6.08 -9.58 -3.79
CA ALA A 169 5.88 -9.83 -5.22
C ALA A 169 4.45 -9.48 -5.70
N HIS A 170 4.27 -9.24 -7.01
CA HIS A 170 2.95 -8.97 -7.61
C HIS A 170 2.05 -10.21 -7.75
N SER A 171 2.67 -11.39 -7.81
CA SER A 171 2.01 -12.68 -7.79
C SER A 171 2.21 -13.34 -6.44
N ASP A 172 1.17 -13.99 -5.92
CA ASP A 172 1.29 -14.84 -4.74
C ASP A 172 1.99 -16.17 -5.05
N LEU A 173 2.17 -17.02 -4.03
CA LEU A 173 2.84 -18.32 -4.19
C LEU A 173 2.10 -19.28 -5.14
N GLU A 174 0.80 -19.09 -5.34
CA GLU A 174 0.02 -19.84 -6.34
C GLU A 174 0.12 -19.23 -7.75
N GLY A 175 0.82 -18.12 -7.91
CA GLY A 175 1.02 -17.43 -9.18
C GLY A 175 -0.14 -16.50 -9.57
N ARG A 176 -1.11 -16.25 -8.69
CA ARG A 176 -2.28 -15.41 -8.98
C ARG A 176 -1.87 -13.95 -9.03
N SER A 177 -2.30 -13.26 -10.07
CA SER A 177 -2.10 -11.81 -10.26
C SER A 177 -3.17 -10.99 -9.54
N VAL A 178 -3.03 -9.66 -9.52
CA VAL A 178 -4.09 -8.74 -9.05
C VAL A 178 -5.41 -8.97 -9.78
N GLY A 179 -5.35 -9.27 -11.08
CA GLY A 179 -6.54 -9.55 -11.89
C GLY A 179 -7.25 -10.82 -11.48
N ASP A 180 -6.50 -11.86 -11.09
CA ASP A 180 -7.06 -13.10 -10.55
C ASP A 180 -7.69 -12.85 -9.17
N ARG A 181 -7.01 -12.10 -8.30
CA ARG A 181 -7.51 -11.72 -6.97
C ARG A 181 -8.82 -10.93 -7.05
N LEU A 182 -8.96 -9.99 -8.00
CA LEU A 182 -10.21 -9.28 -8.24
C LEU A 182 -11.32 -10.22 -8.77
N ARG A 183 -10.99 -11.11 -9.72
CA ARG A 183 -11.94 -12.07 -10.30
C ARG A 183 -12.49 -13.03 -9.23
N GLU A 184 -11.64 -13.58 -8.35
CA GLU A 184 -12.07 -14.45 -7.26
C GLU A 184 -13.08 -13.77 -6.32
N ASN A 185 -12.96 -12.44 -6.17
CA ASN A 185 -13.89 -11.62 -5.39
C ASN A 185 -15.09 -11.11 -6.20
N LYS A 186 -15.30 -11.61 -7.43
CA LYS A 186 -16.37 -11.22 -8.35
C LYS A 186 -16.40 -9.71 -8.63
N ILE A 187 -15.22 -9.11 -8.78
CA ILE A 187 -15.06 -7.71 -9.14
C ILE A 187 -14.71 -7.66 -10.63
N PHE A 188 -15.63 -7.13 -11.43
CA PHE A 188 -15.38 -6.86 -12.85
C PHE A 188 -14.34 -5.75 -13.01
N TYR A 189 -13.56 -5.80 -14.09
CA TYR A 189 -12.70 -4.71 -14.54
C TYR A 189 -12.45 -4.83 -16.04
N THR A 190 -12.30 -3.71 -16.74
CA THR A 190 -11.85 -3.70 -18.14
C THR A 190 -10.33 -3.73 -18.23
N ILE A 191 -9.66 -3.14 -17.24
CA ILE A 191 -8.21 -3.09 -17.07
C ILE A 191 -7.88 -2.93 -15.59
N VAL A 192 -6.72 -3.47 -15.17
CA VAL A 192 -6.25 -3.41 -13.79
C VAL A 192 -4.74 -3.15 -13.75
N ALA A 193 -4.28 -2.42 -12.73
CA ALA A 193 -2.87 -2.27 -12.38
C ALA A 193 -2.67 -2.32 -10.86
N GLU A 194 -1.45 -2.60 -10.42
CA GLU A 194 -1.09 -2.69 -9.01
C GLU A 194 0.27 -2.05 -8.76
N ASP A 195 0.34 -1.24 -7.70
CA ASP A 195 1.59 -0.73 -7.14
C ASP A 195 1.80 -1.31 -5.74
N LEU A 196 3.04 -1.71 -5.46
CA LEU A 196 3.47 -2.25 -4.17
C LEU A 196 4.51 -1.34 -3.53
N TYR A 197 4.49 -1.20 -2.22
CA TYR A 197 5.55 -0.51 -1.46
C TYR A 197 5.82 -1.23 -0.14
N MET A 198 7.07 -1.19 0.30
CA MET A 198 7.48 -1.71 1.61
C MET A 198 8.28 -0.65 2.34
N ILE A 199 7.95 -0.44 3.61
CA ILE A 199 8.75 0.33 4.56
C ILE A 199 9.29 -0.66 5.59
N GLU A 200 10.60 -0.64 5.80
CA GLU A 200 11.26 -1.45 6.82
C GLU A 200 11.81 -0.55 7.93
N GLY A 201 11.80 -1.05 9.16
CA GLY A 201 12.43 -0.37 10.28
C GLY A 201 11.77 0.95 10.67
N LEU A 202 10.43 1.03 10.60
CA LEU A 202 9.66 2.17 11.07
C LEU A 202 10.10 2.60 12.47
N SER A 203 10.35 3.90 12.57
CA SER A 203 10.89 4.53 13.76
C SER A 203 10.00 5.67 14.29
N ASP A 204 8.99 6.04 13.52
CA ASP A 204 7.90 6.95 13.83
C ASP A 204 6.74 6.73 12.83
N GLU A 205 5.55 7.31 13.09
CA GLU A 205 4.44 7.29 12.13
C GLU A 205 4.77 8.12 10.87
N GLY A 206 5.54 9.20 11.04
CA GLY A 206 5.99 10.08 9.98
C GLY A 206 4.87 10.54 9.05
N ASN A 207 5.24 10.96 7.84
CA ASN A 207 4.28 11.10 6.73
C ASN A 207 4.37 9.86 5.84
N MET A 208 3.89 8.73 6.36
CA MET A 208 4.01 7.43 5.72
C MET A 208 3.32 7.39 4.35
N SER A 209 2.12 7.94 4.27
CA SER A 209 1.32 8.02 3.03
C SER A 209 2.04 8.80 1.93
N GLN A 210 2.62 9.97 2.23
CA GLN A 210 3.40 10.74 1.26
C GLN A 210 4.70 10.03 0.88
N THR A 211 5.35 9.35 1.81
CA THR A 211 6.59 8.59 1.53
C THR A 211 6.33 7.48 0.51
N ILE A 212 5.24 6.73 0.68
CA ILE A 212 4.80 5.68 -0.23
C ILE A 212 4.53 6.24 -1.63
N VAL A 213 3.69 7.29 -1.73
CA VAL A 213 3.32 7.88 -3.02
C VAL A 213 4.53 8.52 -3.72
N ASN A 214 5.38 9.25 -2.99
CA ASN A 214 6.62 9.79 -3.55
C ASN A 214 7.56 8.68 -4.06
N GLY A 215 7.58 7.53 -3.37
CA GLY A 215 8.31 6.34 -3.79
C GLY A 215 7.82 5.81 -5.13
N TRP A 216 6.50 5.66 -5.29
CA TRP A 216 5.89 5.26 -6.56
C TRP A 216 6.15 6.27 -7.67
N MET A 217 6.00 7.57 -7.40
CA MET A 217 6.22 8.63 -8.39
C MET A 217 7.67 8.71 -8.92
N LYS A 218 8.66 8.23 -8.15
CA LYS A 218 10.06 8.14 -8.60
C LYS A 218 10.34 6.97 -9.54
N SER A 219 9.45 5.97 -9.59
CA SER A 219 9.58 4.80 -10.46
C SER A 219 8.72 4.97 -11.71
N PRO A 220 9.26 4.89 -12.93
CA PRO A 220 8.46 4.99 -14.15
C PRO A 220 7.32 3.97 -14.22
N GLY A 221 7.57 2.74 -13.75
CA GLY A 221 6.56 1.67 -13.73
C GLY A 221 5.38 1.99 -12.83
N HIS A 222 5.65 2.41 -11.58
CA HIS A 222 4.60 2.73 -10.61
C HIS A 222 3.92 4.08 -10.88
N ARG A 223 4.67 5.07 -11.38
CA ARG A 223 4.10 6.36 -11.76
C ARG A 223 3.09 6.23 -12.91
N SER A 224 3.25 5.26 -13.80
CA SER A 224 2.42 5.11 -15.00
C SER A 224 0.92 4.96 -14.67
N PRO A 225 0.48 4.00 -13.84
CA PRO A 225 -0.93 3.86 -13.45
C PRO A 225 -1.45 5.02 -12.58
N ILE A 226 -0.58 5.68 -11.81
CA ILE A 226 -0.95 6.88 -11.06
C ILE A 226 -1.31 8.02 -12.01
N VAL A 227 -0.40 8.39 -12.92
CA VAL A 227 -0.58 9.51 -13.85
C VAL A 227 -1.67 9.20 -14.88
N ASP A 228 -1.68 7.98 -15.43
CA ASP A 228 -2.73 7.46 -16.32
C ASP A 228 -3.06 8.39 -17.49
N ARG A 229 -2.05 8.69 -18.32
CA ARG A 229 -2.21 9.61 -19.46
C ARG A 229 -3.28 9.14 -20.46
N ASP A 230 -3.50 7.83 -20.52
CA ASP A 230 -4.47 7.18 -21.40
C ASP A 230 -5.89 7.12 -20.78
N ARG A 231 -6.05 7.54 -19.52
CA ARG A 231 -7.33 7.62 -18.79
C ARG A 231 -8.05 6.28 -18.69
N LEU A 232 -7.29 5.24 -18.37
CA LEU A 232 -7.73 3.85 -18.31
C LEU A 232 -8.40 3.51 -16.97
N PHE A 233 -8.09 4.24 -15.91
CA PHE A 233 -8.54 3.92 -14.56
C PHE A 233 -9.57 4.93 -14.05
N SER A 234 -10.70 4.42 -13.58
CA SER A 234 -11.79 5.21 -12.98
C SER A 234 -11.87 5.02 -11.46
N ASP A 235 -11.36 3.90 -10.96
CA ASP A 235 -11.51 3.45 -9.58
C ASP A 235 -10.19 2.92 -9.03
N GLY A 236 -10.10 2.90 -7.71
CA GLY A 236 -9.02 2.21 -7.04
C GLY A 236 -9.28 1.99 -5.57
N GLY A 237 -8.33 1.33 -4.92
CA GLY A 237 -8.36 1.08 -3.49
C GLY A 237 -6.98 0.77 -2.95
N ALA A 238 -6.67 1.35 -1.78
CA ALA A 238 -5.41 1.14 -1.09
C ALA A 238 -5.58 0.16 0.08
N GLY A 239 -4.55 -0.66 0.32
CA GLY A 239 -4.41 -1.57 1.44
C GLY A 239 -3.06 -1.37 2.12
N VAL A 240 -3.03 -1.44 3.45
CA VAL A 240 -1.79 -1.33 4.22
C VAL A 240 -1.80 -2.33 5.35
N TYR A 241 -0.75 -3.13 5.47
CA TYR A 241 -0.57 -4.03 6.61
C TYR A 241 0.78 -3.77 7.26
N CYS A 242 0.80 -3.68 8.58
CA CYS A 242 2.00 -3.46 9.35
C CYS A 242 2.20 -4.59 10.36
N GLU A 243 3.42 -5.12 10.41
CA GLU A 243 3.85 -6.09 11.39
C GLU A 243 5.23 -5.69 11.93
N GLN A 244 5.36 -5.66 13.26
CA GLN A 244 6.56 -5.18 13.96
C GLN A 244 6.93 -3.74 13.54
N LYS A 245 7.96 -3.58 12.71
CA LYS A 245 8.43 -2.29 12.17
C LYS A 245 8.35 -2.24 10.65
N ASN A 246 7.72 -3.23 10.03
CA ASN A 246 7.60 -3.33 8.59
C ASN A 246 6.16 -3.08 8.19
N CYS A 247 5.95 -2.23 7.18
CA CYS A 247 4.64 -1.99 6.59
C CYS A 247 4.67 -2.25 5.09
N TYR A 248 3.61 -2.86 4.60
CA TYR A 248 3.39 -3.21 3.21
C TYR A 248 2.17 -2.44 2.72
N ALA A 249 2.32 -1.70 1.63
CA ALA A 249 1.24 -0.95 1.01
C ALA A 249 0.98 -1.47 -0.40
N VAL A 250 -0.29 -1.55 -0.75
CA VAL A 250 -0.80 -1.98 -2.06
C VAL A 250 -1.78 -0.93 -2.55
N MET A 251 -1.62 -0.46 -3.77
CA MET A 251 -2.63 0.32 -4.47
C MET A 251 -3.07 -0.46 -5.71
N VAL A 252 -4.38 -0.66 -5.85
CA VAL A 252 -4.96 -1.29 -7.04
C VAL A 252 -5.78 -0.25 -7.79
N PHE A 253 -5.57 -0.19 -9.10
CA PHE A 253 -6.28 0.68 -10.04
C PHE A 253 -7.14 -0.19 -10.95
N ALA A 254 -8.38 0.25 -11.22
CA ALA A 254 -9.29 -0.48 -12.10
C ALA A 254 -10.07 0.46 -13.04
N GLY A 255 -10.22 0.03 -14.29
CA GLY A 255 -11.18 0.61 -15.23
C GLY A 255 -12.56 -0.01 -15.02
N LEU A 256 -13.49 0.79 -14.50
CA LEU A 256 -14.90 0.44 -14.31
C LEU A 256 -15.85 1.35 -15.11
N GLU A 257 -15.29 2.18 -15.99
CA GLU A 257 -16.04 3.06 -16.87
C GLU A 257 -15.57 2.88 -18.31
N HIS A 258 -16.51 3.04 -19.23
CA HIS A 258 -16.24 3.08 -20.66
C HIS A 258 -17.04 4.21 -21.29
N ASP A 259 -16.33 5.21 -21.81
CA ASP A 259 -16.89 6.35 -22.52
C ASP A 259 -16.62 6.21 -24.02
N GLN A 260 -17.67 6.38 -24.83
CA GLN A 260 -17.57 6.36 -26.28
C GLN A 260 -18.42 7.47 -26.89
N ASN A 261 -17.76 8.38 -27.63
CA ASN A 261 -18.41 9.36 -28.48
C ASN A 261 -18.43 8.84 -29.94
N MET A 262 -19.55 9.06 -30.63
CA MET A 262 -19.66 8.73 -32.06
C MET A 262 -20.64 9.62 -32.80
N LYS A 263 -20.40 9.77 -34.10
CA LYS A 263 -21.31 10.47 -35.02
C LYS A 263 -22.02 9.46 -35.90
N LEU A 264 -23.35 9.51 -35.89
CA LEU A 264 -24.20 8.66 -36.72
C LEU A 264 -24.96 9.55 -37.71
N ASP A 265 -24.74 9.32 -39.00
CA ASP A 265 -25.58 9.92 -40.05
C ASP A 265 -27.00 9.36 -39.98
N GLN A 266 -27.95 10.08 -40.58
CA GLN A 266 -29.35 9.63 -40.61
C GLN A 266 -29.45 8.22 -41.23
N GLY A 267 -30.10 7.30 -40.52
CA GLY A 267 -30.27 5.91 -40.91
C GLY A 267 -29.10 5.00 -40.55
N TYR A 268 -27.98 5.55 -40.06
CA TYR A 268 -26.82 4.75 -39.66
C TYR A 268 -27.03 4.18 -38.26
N MET A 269 -26.39 3.04 -38.01
CA MET A 269 -26.48 2.33 -36.74
C MET A 269 -25.13 1.75 -36.32
N THR A 270 -24.95 1.58 -35.02
CA THR A 270 -23.76 0.97 -34.42
C THR A 270 -24.16 -0.08 -33.39
N PHE A 271 -23.20 -0.93 -33.02
CA PHE A 271 -23.32 -1.88 -31.93
C PHE A 271 -22.19 -1.67 -30.92
N ILE A 272 -22.53 -1.69 -29.64
CA ILE A 272 -21.58 -1.55 -28.52
C ILE A 272 -21.82 -2.71 -27.56
N TYR A 273 -20.77 -3.43 -27.18
CA TYR A 273 -20.88 -4.44 -26.13
C TYR A 273 -21.11 -3.77 -24.79
N LEU A 274 -22.11 -4.25 -24.04
CA LEU A 274 -22.18 -3.97 -22.61
C LEU A 274 -21.22 -4.88 -21.85
N TYR A 275 -21.09 -6.11 -22.31
CA TYR A 275 -20.16 -7.10 -21.77
C TYR A 275 -19.51 -7.87 -22.91
N ASP A 276 -18.28 -7.47 -23.24
CA ASP A 276 -17.49 -8.10 -24.29
C ASP A 276 -17.18 -9.58 -23.96
N PRO A 277 -17.43 -10.52 -24.87
CA PRO A 277 -17.20 -11.94 -24.63
C PRO A 277 -15.72 -12.33 -24.50
N SER A 278 -14.78 -11.46 -24.85
CA SER A 278 -13.34 -11.70 -24.67
C SER A 278 -12.89 -11.61 -23.21
N TYR A 279 -13.65 -10.92 -22.35
CA TYR A 279 -13.27 -10.79 -20.94
C TYR A 279 -13.30 -12.16 -20.23
N PRO A 280 -12.36 -12.44 -19.31
CA PRO A 280 -12.16 -13.78 -18.74
C PRO A 280 -13.09 -14.09 -17.55
N PHE A 281 -14.18 -13.34 -17.38
CA PHE A 281 -15.11 -13.51 -16.27
C PHE A 281 -16.23 -14.51 -16.61
N ASP A 282 -16.76 -15.15 -15.57
CA ASP A 282 -17.79 -16.20 -15.59
C ASP A 282 -19.05 -15.80 -14.79
N PHE A 283 -19.16 -14.53 -14.41
CA PHE A 283 -20.30 -13.95 -13.71
C PHE A 283 -20.94 -12.82 -14.54
N ASP A 284 -22.23 -12.59 -14.31
CA ASP A 284 -22.97 -11.48 -14.89
C ASP A 284 -22.58 -10.16 -14.22
N VAL A 285 -22.62 -9.06 -14.97
CA VAL A 285 -22.04 -7.78 -14.54
C VAL A 285 -23.13 -6.71 -14.47
N PRO A 286 -23.36 -6.07 -13.32
CA PRO A 286 -24.21 -4.90 -13.24
C PRO A 286 -23.59 -3.72 -14.02
N VAL A 287 -24.35 -3.15 -14.95
CA VAL A 287 -23.95 -2.03 -15.80
C VAL A 287 -25.00 -0.92 -15.71
N SER A 288 -24.57 0.30 -15.44
CA SER A 288 -25.35 1.52 -15.68
C SER A 288 -24.99 2.07 -17.06
N ILE A 289 -26.02 2.37 -17.85
CA ILE A 289 -25.94 2.83 -19.23
C ILE A 289 -26.51 4.25 -19.24
N ASP A 290 -25.70 5.21 -19.63
CA ASP A 290 -26.10 6.61 -19.83
C ASP A 290 -25.78 7.00 -21.28
N ILE A 291 -26.80 7.32 -22.06
CA ILE A 291 -26.67 7.76 -23.46
C ILE A 291 -27.24 9.16 -23.58
N ILE A 292 -26.50 10.06 -24.22
CA ILE A 292 -26.93 11.41 -24.55
C ILE A 292 -26.70 11.61 -26.05
N SER A 293 -27.69 12.16 -26.74
CA SER A 293 -27.62 12.41 -28.18
C SER A 293 -28.12 13.81 -28.52
N THR A 294 -27.49 14.46 -29.49
CA THR A 294 -27.97 15.74 -30.03
C THR A 294 -29.26 15.60 -30.83
N GLU A 295 -29.50 14.42 -31.41
CA GLU A 295 -30.68 14.10 -32.23
C GLU A 295 -31.41 12.85 -31.78
N TYR A 296 -32.63 12.64 -32.30
CA TYR A 296 -33.43 11.47 -31.96
C TYR A 296 -32.78 10.17 -32.45
N ILE A 297 -32.62 9.25 -31.51
CA ILE A 297 -32.06 7.91 -31.72
C ILE A 297 -33.05 6.85 -31.24
N ASP A 298 -32.90 5.66 -31.80
CA ASP A 298 -33.50 4.44 -31.28
C ASP A 298 -32.39 3.58 -30.66
N VAL A 299 -32.65 3.02 -29.48
CA VAL A 299 -31.71 2.18 -28.73
C VAL A 299 -32.35 0.83 -28.42
N TYR A 300 -31.62 -0.24 -28.72
CA TYR A 300 -32.07 -1.62 -28.51
C TYR A 300 -31.02 -2.38 -27.70
N LEU A 301 -31.39 -2.87 -26.53
CA LEU A 301 -30.59 -3.85 -25.78
C LEU A 301 -30.83 -5.24 -26.38
N VAL A 302 -29.77 -5.96 -26.71
CA VAL A 302 -29.85 -7.24 -27.43
C VAL A 302 -28.96 -8.31 -26.81
N SER A 303 -29.34 -9.57 -27.02
CA SER A 303 -28.65 -10.75 -26.48
C SER A 303 -27.24 -10.95 -27.04
N GLY A 304 -26.93 -10.35 -28.20
CA GLY A 304 -25.65 -10.53 -28.86
C GLY A 304 -25.53 -9.81 -30.19
N ARG A 305 -24.31 -9.77 -30.73
CA ARG A 305 -23.99 -9.10 -31.99
C ARG A 305 -24.73 -9.67 -33.20
N GLU A 306 -25.11 -10.95 -33.16
CA GLU A 306 -25.95 -11.59 -34.18
C GLU A 306 -27.31 -10.88 -34.40
N GLN A 307 -27.84 -10.22 -33.35
CA GLN A 307 -29.06 -9.43 -33.47
C GLN A 307 -28.81 -8.14 -34.26
N TYR A 308 -27.63 -7.55 -34.15
CA TYR A 308 -27.23 -6.41 -34.98
C TYR A 308 -27.11 -6.81 -36.46
N ASP A 309 -26.49 -7.95 -36.75
CA ASP A 309 -26.41 -8.49 -38.12
C ASP A 309 -27.79 -8.81 -38.70
N THR A 310 -28.74 -9.19 -37.85
CA THR A 310 -30.14 -9.40 -38.19
C THR A 310 -30.84 -8.06 -38.48
N PHE A 311 -30.63 -7.05 -37.64
CA PHE A 311 -31.17 -5.70 -37.81
C PHE A 311 -30.74 -5.09 -39.15
N LEU A 312 -29.45 -5.22 -39.50
CA LEU A 312 -28.89 -4.71 -40.76
C LEU A 312 -29.56 -5.28 -42.01
N LYS A 313 -30.21 -6.45 -41.90
CA LYS A 313 -30.95 -7.10 -43.00
C LYS A 313 -32.43 -6.70 -43.04
N ASN A 314 -32.81 -5.61 -42.35
CA ASN A 314 -34.19 -5.15 -42.17
C ASN A 314 -35.13 -6.19 -41.54
N ASN A 315 -34.57 -7.12 -40.77
CA ASN A 315 -35.36 -8.09 -40.03
C ASN A 315 -35.70 -7.56 -38.63
N TYR A 316 -36.78 -8.10 -38.06
CA TYR A 316 -37.16 -7.82 -36.69
C TYR A 316 -36.05 -8.26 -35.73
N VAL A 317 -35.74 -7.42 -34.75
CA VAL A 317 -34.78 -7.73 -33.70
C VAL A 317 -35.50 -8.06 -32.41
N ASN A 318 -35.08 -9.15 -31.78
CA ASN A 318 -35.57 -9.55 -30.48
C ASN A 318 -34.80 -8.79 -29.41
N SER A 319 -35.24 -7.56 -29.11
CA SER A 319 -34.62 -6.72 -28.09
C SER A 319 -35.13 -7.07 -26.69
N ILE A 320 -34.21 -7.09 -25.73
CA ILE A 320 -34.49 -7.21 -24.29
C ILE A 320 -35.14 -5.92 -23.77
N LEU A 321 -34.67 -4.77 -24.29
CA LEU A 321 -35.22 -3.45 -24.01
C LEU A 321 -35.14 -2.60 -25.28
N GLU A 322 -36.13 -1.74 -25.46
CA GLU A 322 -36.26 -0.86 -26.62
C GLU A 322 -36.62 0.56 -26.14
N SER A 323 -35.93 1.57 -26.67
CA SER A 323 -36.25 2.98 -26.46
C SER A 323 -36.17 3.71 -27.80
N LYS A 324 -37.30 4.22 -28.29
CA LYS A 324 -37.39 4.87 -29.61
C LYS A 324 -37.55 6.36 -29.49
N GLN A 325 -37.07 7.08 -30.51
CA GLN A 325 -37.21 8.53 -30.64
C GLN A 325 -36.83 9.24 -29.34
N THR A 326 -35.71 8.83 -28.75
CA THR A 326 -35.18 9.45 -27.54
C THR A 326 -33.91 10.24 -27.85
N LYS A 327 -33.64 11.27 -27.05
CA LYS A 327 -32.34 11.96 -27.02
C LYS A 327 -31.51 11.57 -25.80
N THR A 328 -32.11 10.89 -24.81
CA THR A 328 -31.43 10.45 -23.60
C THR A 328 -31.92 9.07 -23.16
N LEU A 329 -31.01 8.24 -22.69
CA LEU A 329 -31.34 6.97 -22.03
C LEU A 329 -30.51 6.85 -20.77
N ARG A 330 -31.16 6.53 -19.65
CA ARG A 330 -30.48 6.14 -18.42
C ARG A 330 -31.09 4.84 -17.93
N HIS A 331 -30.30 3.79 -17.88
CA HIS A 331 -30.82 2.48 -17.52
C HIS A 331 -29.78 1.64 -16.78
N LYS A 332 -30.25 0.73 -15.92
CA LYS A 332 -29.38 -0.21 -15.20
C LYS A 332 -29.80 -1.63 -15.54
N VAL A 333 -28.84 -2.45 -15.90
CA VAL A 333 -29.05 -3.85 -16.25
C VAL A 333 -27.97 -4.72 -15.61
N THR A 334 -28.26 -6.01 -15.50
CA THR A 334 -27.23 -7.01 -15.24
C THR A 334 -26.91 -7.66 -16.58
N ALA A 335 -25.82 -7.21 -17.20
CA ALA A 335 -25.42 -7.65 -18.52
C ALA A 335 -24.84 -9.06 -18.45
N ARG A 336 -25.27 -9.91 -19.39
CA ARG A 336 -24.66 -11.22 -19.64
C ARG A 336 -23.59 -11.10 -20.71
N LYS A 337 -22.68 -12.06 -20.71
CA LYS A 337 -21.57 -12.11 -21.65
C LYS A 337 -22.07 -12.12 -23.09
N GLY A 338 -21.58 -11.19 -23.90
CA GLY A 338 -21.99 -11.01 -25.30
C GLY A 338 -23.13 -10.01 -25.52
N GLU A 339 -23.88 -9.64 -24.48
CA GLU A 339 -24.97 -8.65 -24.59
C GLU A 339 -24.42 -7.27 -24.94
N GLY A 340 -25.23 -6.52 -25.69
CA GLY A 340 -24.85 -5.21 -26.18
C GLY A 340 -26.04 -4.34 -26.54
N ILE A 341 -25.75 -3.12 -26.96
CA ILE A 341 -26.74 -2.14 -27.41
C ILE A 341 -26.54 -1.81 -28.88
N ILE A 342 -27.65 -1.74 -29.61
CA ILE A 342 -27.72 -1.17 -30.95
C ILE A 342 -28.21 0.27 -30.80
N ILE A 343 -27.54 1.22 -31.44
CA ILE A 343 -27.97 2.62 -31.49
C ILE A 343 -28.14 3.01 -32.95
N GLN A 344 -29.30 3.55 -33.31
CA GLN A 344 -29.61 4.01 -34.66
C GLN A 344 -30.02 5.48 -34.65
N SER A 345 -29.44 6.28 -35.55
CA SER A 345 -29.93 7.62 -35.85
C SER A 345 -31.13 7.54 -36.80
N THR A 346 -32.23 8.19 -36.46
CA THR A 346 -33.50 8.07 -37.20
C THR A 346 -33.92 9.36 -37.90
N MET A 347 -33.85 10.50 -37.21
CA MET A 347 -34.41 11.77 -37.70
C MET A 347 -33.37 12.69 -38.35
N GLY A 348 -32.09 12.50 -38.05
CA GLY A 348 -31.01 13.36 -38.54
C GLY A 348 -29.67 12.97 -37.95
N ARG A 349 -28.58 13.57 -38.43
CA ARG A 349 -27.23 13.29 -37.93
C ARG A 349 -27.16 13.52 -36.41
N ALA A 350 -26.75 12.50 -35.67
CA ALA A 350 -26.66 12.51 -34.23
C ALA A 350 -25.18 12.44 -33.78
N ASP A 351 -24.81 13.31 -32.85
CA ASP A 351 -23.62 13.15 -32.02
C ASP A 351 -24.06 12.45 -30.74
N VAL A 352 -23.53 11.26 -30.47
CA VAL A 352 -23.98 10.35 -29.42
C VAL A 352 -22.83 10.07 -28.46
N ASP A 353 -23.04 10.40 -27.20
CA ASP A 353 -22.18 10.06 -26.07
C ASP A 353 -22.76 8.88 -25.32
N VAL A 354 -21.98 7.82 -25.17
CA VAL A 354 -22.32 6.61 -24.40
C VAL A 354 -21.35 6.51 -23.24
N HIS A 355 -21.90 6.47 -22.03
CA HIS A 355 -21.17 6.21 -20.79
C HIS A 355 -21.69 4.91 -20.18
N LEU A 356 -20.78 3.95 -19.98
CA LEU A 356 -21.05 2.69 -19.29
C LEU A 356 -20.30 2.68 -17.94
N ARG A 357 -20.99 2.29 -16.88
CA ARG A 357 -20.42 2.17 -15.53
C ARG A 357 -20.69 0.78 -14.94
N TYR A 358 -19.62 0.07 -14.59
CA TYR A 358 -19.64 -1.24 -13.95
C TYR A 358 -19.61 -1.12 -12.41
N SER A 359 -20.23 -2.05 -11.66
CA SER A 359 -20.31 -2.00 -10.17
C SER A 359 -20.26 -3.34 -9.43
#